data_AF-G9M810-F1
#
_entry.id   AF-G9M810-F1
#
_cell.length_a   1.000
_cell.length_b   1.000
_cell.length_c   1.000
_cell.angle_alpha   90.00
_cell.angle_beta   90.00
_cell.angle_gamma   90.00
#
_symmetry.space_group_name_H-M   'P 1'
#
loop_
_entity.id
_entity.type
_entity.pdbx_description
1 polymer ?
#
loop_
_entity_poly.entity_id
_entity_poly.type
_entity_poly.pdbx_seq_one_letter_code
_entity_poly.pdbx_strand_id
1 'polypeptide(L)'
;MFTSADEKVIEQKEPDRNGTINGIKRIVCNRCNGSGSFKYVSMGRLTCGVCFKCNGLGYVDKKFKIMTPEYRAKRDKINLCNQQKAEEKRIAKELERLYWQIKQKGFDQQIIYIVNEPDTYVIKDDLKSAGALYDDVIGWYFLNAVKHFSTEMVLTQDIYEIKNSELIYKQTYLDKSIQTEGEFLFSVGDSFELVVTYSKYERIDNPFAYKAYIYFYEFLDESGNLFIWKTSKNEIDVVQGEKICIKARLKDHKEWKKRNKVIRQNMIKNVRIIKDYK
;
A
#
# COMPACT_ATOMS: atom_id res chain seq x y z
N MET A 1 -37.86 -0.72 37.35
CA MET A 1 -37.09 0.32 38.04
C MET A 1 -36.47 -0.31 39.29
N PHE A 2 -35.20 -0.69 39.26
CA PHE A 2 -34.53 -1.26 40.44
C PHE A 2 -34.01 -0.10 41.29
N THR A 3 -34.78 0.28 42.29
CA THR A 3 -34.38 1.25 43.31
C THR A 3 -33.16 0.72 44.05
N SER A 4 -32.16 1.59 44.17
CA SER A 4 -30.89 1.42 44.87
C SER A 4 -31.09 0.87 46.29
N ALA A 5 -30.89 -0.44 46.45
CA ALA A 5 -30.93 -1.08 47.75
C ALA A 5 -29.64 -0.74 48.52
N ASP A 6 -29.75 0.25 49.40
CA ASP A 6 -28.94 0.53 50.59
C ASP A 6 -27.43 0.25 50.47
N GLU A 7 -26.74 1.03 49.63
CA GLU A 7 -25.29 1.15 49.73
C GLU A 7 -24.95 2.06 50.90
N LYS A 8 -24.39 1.50 51.97
CA LYS A 8 -23.95 2.29 53.14
C LYS A 8 -22.43 2.29 53.21
N VAL A 9 -21.83 3.48 53.11
CA VAL A 9 -20.39 3.65 53.36
C VAL A 9 -20.15 3.40 54.85
N ILE A 10 -19.28 2.43 55.16
CA ILE A 10 -18.90 2.09 56.53
C ILE A 10 -17.71 2.92 56.96
N GLU A 11 -16.74 3.06 56.07
CA GLU A 11 -15.48 3.75 56.35
C GLU A 11 -14.99 4.42 55.07
N GLN A 12 -14.53 5.66 55.19
CA GLN A 12 -13.85 6.40 54.14
C GLN A 12 -12.62 7.06 54.75
N LYS A 13 -11.44 6.73 54.22
CA LYS A 13 -10.18 7.30 54.67
C LYS A 13 -9.90 8.64 53.99
N GLU A 14 -9.06 9.45 54.61
CA GLU A 14 -8.51 10.64 53.98
C GLU A 14 -7.71 10.28 52.71
N PRO A 15 -7.59 11.21 51.73
CA PRO A 15 -6.82 10.97 50.53
C PRO A 15 -5.37 10.62 50.88
N ASP A 16 -4.90 9.49 50.34
CA ASP A 16 -3.51 9.11 50.50
C ASP A 16 -2.56 10.09 49.79
N ARG A 17 -1.25 9.97 50.06
CA ARG A 17 -0.19 10.78 49.42
C ARG A 17 -0.23 10.76 47.88
N ASN A 18 -0.92 9.79 47.29
CA ASN A 18 -1.08 9.64 45.84
C ASN A 18 -2.39 10.24 45.32
N GLY A 19 -3.24 10.84 46.16
CA GLY A 19 -4.53 11.40 45.74
C GLY A 19 -5.60 10.33 45.50
N THR A 20 -5.59 9.25 46.27
CA THR A 20 -6.64 8.23 46.19
C THR A 20 -7.32 8.02 47.53
N ILE A 21 -8.64 7.99 47.50
CA ILE A 21 -9.48 7.80 48.68
C ILE A 21 -9.94 6.35 48.68
N ASN A 22 -9.57 5.61 49.73
CA ASN A 22 -9.96 4.23 49.91
C ASN A 22 -11.06 4.14 50.98
N GLY A 23 -12.06 3.31 50.73
CA GLY A 23 -13.15 3.11 51.67
C GLY A 23 -13.75 1.72 51.59
N ILE A 24 -14.62 1.41 52.54
CA ILE A 24 -15.39 0.18 52.60
C ILE A 24 -16.86 0.57 52.56
N LYS A 25 -17.60 0.01 51.60
CA LYS A 25 -19.05 0.12 51.53
C LYS A 25 -19.70 -1.24 51.78
N ARG A 26 -20.75 -1.25 52.57
CA ARG A 26 -21.64 -2.40 52.72
C ARG A 26 -22.63 -2.39 51.57
N ILE A 27 -22.71 -3.51 50.87
CA ILE A 27 -23.70 -3.70 49.81
C ILE A 27 -24.56 -4.92 50.11
N VAL A 28 -25.79 -4.91 49.60
CA VAL A 28 -26.67 -6.08 49.65
C VAL A 28 -25.97 -7.27 48.97
N CYS A 29 -26.01 -8.44 49.62
CA CYS A 29 -25.44 -9.65 49.08
C CYS A 29 -26.21 -10.03 47.81
N ASN A 30 -25.55 -9.91 46.65
CA ASN A 30 -26.16 -10.24 45.36
C ASN A 30 -26.57 -11.71 45.21
N ARG A 31 -26.10 -12.61 46.08
CA ARG A 31 -26.41 -14.04 46.00
C ARG A 31 -27.76 -14.37 46.66
N CYS A 32 -28.05 -13.79 47.83
CA CYS A 32 -29.32 -13.99 48.54
C CYS A 32 -30.23 -12.75 48.47
N ASN A 33 -29.83 -11.74 47.71
CA ASN A 33 -30.56 -10.47 47.58
C ASN A 33 -30.97 -9.83 48.92
N GLY A 34 -30.09 -9.91 49.93
CA GLY A 34 -30.36 -9.34 51.27
C GLY A 34 -31.01 -10.30 52.27
N SER A 35 -31.58 -11.43 51.85
CA SER A 35 -32.33 -12.31 52.74
C SER A 35 -31.47 -13.10 53.75
N GLY A 36 -30.15 -13.18 53.55
CA GLY A 36 -29.23 -13.99 54.34
C GLY A 36 -29.41 -15.51 54.18
N SER A 37 -30.52 -15.97 53.62
CA SER A 37 -30.91 -17.38 53.56
C SER A 37 -31.64 -17.73 52.27
N PHE A 38 -31.52 -19.00 51.86
CA PHE A 38 -32.26 -19.57 50.75
C PHE A 38 -33.34 -20.48 51.29
N LYS A 39 -34.58 -20.29 50.83
CA LYS A 39 -35.68 -21.21 51.10
C LYS A 39 -35.82 -22.14 49.91
N TYR A 40 -35.81 -23.45 50.15
CA TYR A 40 -36.00 -24.47 49.13
C TYR A 40 -36.77 -25.65 49.71
N VAL A 41 -37.43 -26.44 48.86
CA VAL A 41 -38.15 -27.64 49.29
C VAL A 41 -37.26 -28.85 49.05
N SER A 42 -37.02 -29.64 50.09
CA SER A 42 -36.31 -30.91 50.00
C SER A 42 -37.19 -32.00 50.60
N MET A 43 -37.40 -33.10 49.86
CA MET A 43 -38.27 -34.21 50.25
C MET A 43 -39.63 -33.77 50.82
N GLY A 44 -40.29 -32.82 50.16
CA GLY A 44 -41.61 -32.32 50.55
C GLY A 44 -41.63 -31.40 51.78
N ARG A 45 -40.48 -31.03 52.36
CA ARG A 45 -40.37 -30.11 53.51
C ARG A 45 -39.68 -28.81 53.12
N LEU A 46 -40.24 -27.68 53.58
CA LEU A 46 -39.61 -26.38 53.44
C LEU A 46 -38.35 -26.34 54.32
N THR A 47 -37.20 -26.21 53.68
CA THR A 47 -35.88 -26.16 54.33
C THR A 47 -35.26 -24.79 54.08
N CYS A 48 -34.53 -24.26 55.06
CA CYS A 48 -33.74 -23.05 54.93
C CYS A 48 -32.25 -23.37 54.94
N GLY A 49 -31.52 -22.80 53.98
CA GLY A 49 -30.06 -22.83 53.92
C GLY A 49 -29.49 -21.44 54.19
N VAL A 50 -28.33 -21.37 54.85
CA VAL A 50 -27.62 -20.10 55.06
C VAL A 50 -26.90 -19.70 53.78
N CYS A 51 -26.95 -18.43 53.41
CA CYS A 51 -26.18 -17.94 52.27
C CYS A 51 -24.70 -17.92 52.61
N PHE A 52 -23.92 -18.84 52.04
CA PHE A 52 -22.48 -18.96 52.27
C PHE A 52 -21.68 -17.70 51.89
N LYS A 53 -22.19 -16.87 50.97
CA LYS A 53 -21.46 -15.67 50.53
C LYS A 53 -21.47 -14.54 51.56
N CYS A 54 -22.58 -14.38 52.28
CA CYS A 54 -22.71 -13.40 53.37
C CYS A 54 -22.75 -14.06 54.75
N ASN A 55 -22.57 -15.39 54.82
CA ASN A 55 -22.69 -16.19 56.02
C ASN A 55 -23.96 -15.93 56.85
N GLY A 56 -25.11 -15.74 56.18
CA GLY A 56 -26.37 -15.43 56.88
C GLY A 56 -26.67 -13.95 57.10
N LEU A 57 -25.70 -13.06 56.88
CA LEU A 57 -25.84 -11.63 57.23
C LEU A 57 -26.65 -10.80 56.24
N GLY A 58 -26.89 -11.28 55.02
CA GLY A 58 -27.60 -10.55 53.98
C GLY A 58 -26.77 -9.49 53.24
N TYR A 59 -25.61 -9.08 53.76
CA TYR A 59 -24.74 -8.05 53.18
C TYR A 59 -23.29 -8.51 53.01
N VAL A 60 -22.55 -7.84 52.14
CA VAL A 60 -21.10 -8.03 51.97
C VAL A 60 -20.37 -6.69 51.92
N ASP A 61 -19.22 -6.62 52.56
CA ASP A 61 -18.40 -5.43 52.58
C ASP A 61 -17.46 -5.41 51.35
N LYS A 62 -17.50 -4.33 50.59
CA LYS A 62 -16.68 -4.12 49.39
C LYS A 62 -15.77 -2.91 49.57
N LYS A 63 -14.48 -3.12 49.30
CA LYS A 63 -13.52 -2.02 49.19
C LYS A 63 -13.78 -1.24 47.91
N PHE A 64 -13.78 0.08 47.99
CA PHE A 64 -13.84 0.97 46.84
C PHE A 64 -12.68 1.97 46.88
N LYS A 65 -12.32 2.46 45.69
CA LYS A 65 -11.26 3.43 45.48
C LYS A 65 -11.78 4.57 44.63
N ILE A 66 -11.76 5.78 45.16
CA ILE A 66 -12.07 7.00 44.41
C ILE A 66 -10.75 7.63 43.99
N MET A 67 -10.59 7.82 42.67
CA MET A 67 -9.44 8.52 42.10
C MET A 67 -9.73 10.02 42.09
N THR A 68 -8.89 10.82 42.75
CA THR A 68 -9.02 12.29 42.67
C THR A 68 -8.68 12.79 41.26
N PRO A 69 -9.13 14.00 40.89
CA PRO A 69 -8.76 14.63 39.63
C PRO A 69 -7.23 14.73 39.43
N GLU A 70 -6.49 15.01 40.50
CA GLU A 70 -5.02 15.12 40.45
C GLU A 70 -4.33 13.79 40.13
N TYR A 71 -4.80 12.68 40.73
CA TYR A 71 -4.28 11.35 40.44
C TYR A 71 -4.58 10.91 39.01
N ARG A 72 -5.77 11.25 38.48
CA ARG A 72 -6.13 10.99 37.08
C ARG A 72 -5.20 11.72 36.13
N ALA A 73 -4.99 13.03 36.32
CA ALA A 73 -4.08 13.81 35.50
C ALA A 73 -2.64 13.26 35.51
N LYS A 74 -2.15 12.77 36.66
CA LYS A 74 -0.83 12.12 36.76
C LYS A 74 -0.78 10.80 35.98
N ARG A 75 -1.83 9.98 36.05
CA ARG A 75 -1.92 8.74 35.26
C ARG A 75 -2.01 9.01 33.76
N ASP A 76 -2.76 10.02 33.35
CA ASP A 76 -2.93 10.36 31.94
C ASP A 76 -1.60 10.80 31.32
N LYS A 77 -0.80 11.60 32.04
CA LYS A 77 0.58 11.94 31.63
C LYS A 77 1.48 10.71 31.48
N ILE A 78 1.42 9.77 32.42
CA ILE A 78 2.18 8.51 32.36
C ILE A 78 1.71 7.65 31.19
N ASN A 79 0.40 7.53 30.98
CA ASN A 79 -0.18 6.78 29.87
C ASN A 79 0.26 7.36 28.53
N LEU A 80 0.25 8.68 28.37
CA LEU A 80 0.72 9.36 27.17
C LEU A 80 2.20 9.07 26.90
N CYS A 81 3.06 9.17 27.93
CA CYS A 81 4.48 8.83 27.80
C CYS A 81 4.69 7.34 27.43
N ASN A 82 3.90 6.44 28.02
CA ASN A 82 3.96 5.01 27.70
C ASN A 82 3.46 4.72 26.28
N GLN A 83 2.45 5.45 25.79
CA GLN A 83 1.97 5.36 24.41
C GLN A 83 3.06 5.81 23.43
N GLN A 84 3.72 6.95 23.68
CA GLN A 84 4.84 7.42 22.86
C GLN A 84 5.97 6.38 22.81
N LYS A 85 6.40 5.86 23.97
CA LYS A 85 7.42 4.80 24.04
C LYS A 85 7.00 3.50 23.36
N ALA A 86 5.71 3.16 23.41
CA ALA A 86 5.19 1.97 22.73
C ALA A 86 5.22 2.16 21.20
N GLU A 87 4.92 3.36 20.72
CA GLU A 87 4.97 3.69 19.29
C GLU A 87 6.41 3.72 18.76
N GLU A 88 7.33 4.36 19.50
CA GLU A 88 8.76 4.34 19.18
C GLU A 88 9.30 2.90 19.09
N LYS A 89 8.91 2.03 20.01
CA LYS A 89 9.28 0.60 19.99
C LYS A 89 8.67 -0.15 18.79
N ARG A 90 7.46 0.19 18.37
CA ARG A 90 6.83 -0.41 17.19
C ARG A 90 7.58 -0.02 15.93
N ILE A 91 7.83 1.28 15.75
CA ILE A 91 8.58 1.83 14.61
C ILE A 91 9.98 1.20 14.56
N ALA A 92 10.69 1.14 15.69
CA ALA A 92 12.03 0.56 15.75
C ALA A 92 12.04 -0.93 15.33
N LYS A 93 11.05 -1.71 15.80
CA LYS A 93 10.92 -3.13 15.45
C LYS A 93 10.58 -3.33 13.96
N GLU A 94 9.78 -2.43 13.39
CA GLU A 94 9.43 -2.45 11.97
C GLU A 94 10.64 -2.11 11.09
N LEU A 95 11.41 -1.08 11.46
CA LEU A 95 12.67 -0.73 10.80
C LEU A 95 13.70 -1.85 10.87
N GLU A 96 13.83 -2.53 12.01
CA GLU A 96 14.74 -3.67 12.18
C GLU A 96 14.32 -4.86 11.28
N ARG A 97 13.01 -5.13 11.20
CA ARG A 97 12.47 -6.17 10.31
C ARG A 97 12.75 -5.84 8.84
N LEU A 98 12.52 -4.59 8.45
CA LEU A 98 12.77 -4.12 7.09
C LEU A 98 14.27 -4.18 6.76
N TYR A 99 15.15 -3.77 7.68
CA TYR A 99 16.60 -3.93 7.52
C TYR A 99 17.01 -5.38 7.27
N TRP A 100 16.50 -6.32 8.07
CA TRP A 100 16.79 -7.75 7.89
C TRP A 100 16.30 -8.31 6.54
N GLN A 101 15.12 -7.91 6.09
CA GLN A 101 14.58 -8.34 4.80
C GLN A 101 15.35 -7.72 3.62
N ILE A 102 15.76 -6.46 3.72
CA ILE A 102 16.62 -5.79 2.74
C ILE A 102 17.96 -6.52 2.63
N LYS A 103 18.56 -6.85 3.77
CA LYS A 103 19.82 -7.59 3.83
C LYS A 103 19.73 -8.96 3.15
N GLN A 104 18.63 -9.69 3.36
CA GLN A 104 18.39 -10.97 2.67
C GLN A 104 18.30 -10.85 1.14
N LYS A 105 17.87 -9.69 0.62
CA LYS A 105 17.87 -9.42 -0.83
C LYS A 105 19.25 -9.03 -1.40
N GLY A 106 20.32 -9.05 -0.59
CA GLY A 106 21.68 -8.76 -1.04
C GLY A 106 22.09 -7.30 -0.91
N PHE A 107 21.26 -6.46 -0.28
CA PHE A 107 21.62 -5.08 0.08
C PHE A 107 22.21 -5.08 1.50
N ASP A 108 23.50 -5.37 1.61
CA ASP A 108 24.19 -5.40 2.91
C ASP A 108 24.40 -4.00 3.50
N GLN A 109 24.38 -2.96 2.67
CA GLN A 109 24.58 -1.57 3.06
C GLN A 109 23.24 -0.83 3.19
N GLN A 110 23.13 0.03 4.20
CA GLN A 110 21.94 0.85 4.44
C GLN A 110 21.77 2.01 3.46
N ILE A 111 22.84 2.35 2.74
CA ILE A 111 22.90 3.45 1.79
C ILE A 111 23.31 2.84 0.45
N ILE A 112 22.66 3.30 -0.61
CA ILE A 112 23.04 3.03 -1.98
C ILE A 112 23.11 4.33 -2.77
N TYR A 113 23.84 4.32 -3.88
CA TYR A 113 24.05 5.47 -4.74
C TYR A 113 23.41 5.20 -6.10
N ILE A 114 22.24 5.79 -6.35
CA ILE A 114 21.48 5.61 -7.59
C ILE A 114 22.05 6.54 -8.66
N VAL A 115 22.28 6.02 -9.87
CA VAL A 115 22.78 6.81 -11.01
C VAL A 115 21.65 7.65 -11.59
N ASN A 116 21.83 8.97 -11.63
CA ASN A 116 20.81 9.94 -12.09
C ASN A 116 21.04 10.41 -13.53
N GLU A 117 21.78 9.66 -14.33
CA GLU A 117 22.07 10.05 -15.72
C GLU A 117 20.90 9.72 -16.67
N PRO A 118 20.53 10.64 -17.58
CA PRO A 118 19.35 10.49 -18.43
C PRO A 118 19.49 9.40 -19.50
N ASP A 119 20.72 9.09 -19.94
CA ASP A 119 20.98 8.06 -20.96
C ASP A 119 21.97 6.99 -20.47
N THR A 120 21.45 6.08 -19.65
CA THR A 120 22.23 4.98 -19.08
C THR A 120 22.57 3.86 -20.08
N TYR A 121 22.05 3.91 -21.32
CA TYR A 121 22.34 2.89 -22.34
C TYR A 121 23.75 3.06 -22.93
N VAL A 122 24.18 4.31 -23.13
CA VAL A 122 25.50 4.62 -23.71
C VAL A 122 26.63 4.27 -22.74
N ILE A 123 26.43 4.53 -21.45
CA ILE A 123 27.42 4.33 -20.38
C ILE A 123 27.32 2.95 -19.71
N LYS A 124 26.46 2.05 -20.21
CA LYS A 124 26.16 0.77 -19.58
C LYS A 124 27.39 -0.10 -19.33
N ASP A 125 28.30 -0.16 -20.30
CA ASP A 125 29.49 -1.00 -20.20
C ASP A 125 30.54 -0.38 -19.25
N ASP A 126 30.59 0.95 -19.17
CA ASP A 126 31.42 1.66 -18.19
C ASP A 126 30.89 1.49 -16.76
N LEU A 127 29.58 1.57 -16.57
CA LEU A 127 28.92 1.33 -15.28
C LEU A 127 29.18 -0.09 -14.77
N LYS A 128 29.04 -1.10 -15.65
CA LYS A 128 29.37 -2.50 -15.30
C LYS A 128 30.83 -2.67 -14.93
N SER A 129 31.74 -2.04 -15.68
CA SER A 129 33.18 -2.11 -15.44
C SER A 129 33.55 -1.44 -14.11
N ALA A 130 32.84 -0.39 -13.72
CA ALA A 130 32.96 0.28 -12.43
C ALA A 130 32.32 -0.49 -11.26
N GLY A 131 31.67 -1.63 -11.53
CA GLY A 131 31.03 -2.46 -10.51
C GLY A 131 29.61 -2.03 -10.11
N ALA A 132 28.92 -1.30 -10.99
CA ALA A 132 27.51 -0.96 -10.78
C ALA A 132 26.63 -2.21 -10.88
N LEU A 133 25.58 -2.25 -10.05
CA LEU A 133 24.52 -3.25 -10.11
C LEU A 133 23.29 -2.63 -10.76
N TYR A 134 22.44 -3.48 -11.37
CA TYR A 134 21.23 -3.05 -12.04
C TYR A 134 20.00 -3.63 -11.35
N ASP A 135 19.02 -2.77 -11.10
CA ASP A 135 17.69 -3.11 -10.59
C ASP A 135 16.63 -2.56 -11.56
N ASP A 136 15.54 -3.31 -11.74
CA ASP A 136 14.51 -2.96 -12.71
C ASP A 136 13.70 -1.70 -12.35
N VAL A 137 13.63 -1.32 -11.06
CA VAL A 137 12.82 -0.19 -10.59
C VAL A 137 13.68 1.04 -10.36
N ILE A 138 14.83 0.88 -9.69
CA ILE A 138 15.72 2.01 -9.36
C ILE A 138 16.83 2.24 -10.40
N GLY A 139 17.00 1.33 -11.36
CA GLY A 139 18.02 1.44 -12.41
C GLY A 139 19.41 1.02 -11.94
N TRP A 140 20.45 1.68 -12.48
CA TRP A 140 21.84 1.43 -12.09
C TRP A 140 22.16 2.06 -10.74
N TYR A 141 22.82 1.31 -9.87
CA TYR A 141 23.23 1.79 -8.56
C TYR A 141 24.59 1.24 -8.14
N PHE A 142 25.26 1.97 -7.26
CA PHE A 142 26.48 1.54 -6.58
C PHE A 142 26.20 1.32 -5.10
N LEU A 143 26.93 0.37 -4.52
CA LEU A 143 26.95 0.17 -3.07
C LEU A 143 27.80 1.26 -2.40
N ASN A 144 28.97 1.55 -2.98
CA ASN A 144 29.89 2.57 -2.46
C ASN A 144 29.80 3.88 -3.26
N ALA A 145 30.19 4.98 -2.64
CA ALA A 145 30.26 6.29 -3.30
C ALA A 145 31.24 6.26 -4.47
N VAL A 146 30.82 6.75 -5.63
CA VAL A 146 31.65 6.87 -6.84
C VAL A 146 31.68 8.32 -7.30
N LYS A 147 32.87 8.82 -7.66
CA LYS A 147 33.06 10.22 -8.08
C LYS A 147 32.89 10.45 -9.58
N HIS A 148 32.94 9.37 -10.37
CA HIS A 148 32.97 9.43 -11.83
C HIS A 148 31.59 9.49 -12.49
N PHE A 149 30.52 9.24 -11.72
CA PHE A 149 29.15 9.25 -12.21
C PHE A 149 28.30 10.19 -11.35
N SER A 150 27.27 10.78 -11.95
CA SER A 150 26.30 11.58 -11.20
C SER A 150 25.37 10.66 -10.41
N THR A 151 25.56 10.57 -9.09
CA THR A 151 24.78 9.68 -8.22
C THR A 151 24.04 10.41 -7.11
N GLU A 152 22.82 9.96 -6.80
CA GLU A 152 22.05 10.37 -5.64
C GLU A 152 22.20 9.34 -4.50
N MET A 153 22.55 9.84 -3.32
CA MET A 153 22.67 9.03 -2.12
C MET A 153 21.28 8.78 -1.53
N VAL A 154 20.88 7.52 -1.42
CA VAL A 154 19.56 7.12 -0.94
C VAL A 154 19.68 6.04 0.13
N LEU A 155 18.89 6.16 1.19
CA LEU A 155 18.75 5.10 2.19
C LEU A 155 17.88 3.99 1.61
N THR A 156 18.31 2.73 1.75
CA THR A 156 17.55 1.58 1.22
C THR A 156 16.14 1.49 1.84
N GLN A 157 15.98 1.98 3.08
CA GLN A 157 14.68 2.06 3.76
C GLN A 157 13.72 3.10 3.15
N ASP A 158 14.25 4.06 2.41
CA ASP A 158 13.44 5.05 1.69
C ASP A 158 12.90 4.50 0.38
N ILE A 159 13.51 3.44 -0.15
CA ILE A 159 13.13 2.79 -1.41
C ILE A 159 12.05 1.74 -1.19
N TYR A 160 12.11 1.01 -0.08
CA TYR A 160 11.22 -0.13 0.18
C TYR A 160 10.21 0.14 1.31
N GLU A 161 9.08 -0.55 1.25
CA GLU A 161 8.10 -0.66 2.32
C GLU A 161 7.66 -2.12 2.51
N ILE A 162 7.14 -2.46 3.70
CA ILE A 162 6.55 -3.78 3.95
C ILE A 162 5.05 -3.70 3.72
N LYS A 163 4.53 -4.48 2.77
CA LYS A 163 3.09 -4.77 2.66
C LYS A 163 2.88 -6.28 2.73
N ASN A 164 1.90 -6.71 3.53
CA ASN A 164 1.55 -8.12 3.68
C ASN A 164 2.74 -9.06 4.02
N SER A 165 3.71 -8.57 4.80
CA SER A 165 4.97 -9.27 5.13
C SER A 165 5.98 -9.44 3.99
N GLU A 166 5.75 -8.82 2.84
CA GLU A 166 6.66 -8.77 1.71
C GLU A 166 7.28 -7.39 1.55
N LEU A 167 8.55 -7.36 1.12
CA LEU A 167 9.29 -6.14 0.84
C LEU A 167 9.03 -5.70 -0.61
N ILE A 168 8.36 -4.56 -0.77
CA ILE A 168 7.98 -3.95 -2.05
C ILE A 168 8.57 -2.54 -2.19
N TYR A 169 8.67 -2.02 -3.42
CA TYR A 169 9.11 -0.64 -3.65
C TYR A 169 8.03 0.36 -3.25
N LYS A 170 8.43 1.50 -2.68
CA LYS A 170 7.53 2.62 -2.42
C LYS A 170 7.03 3.21 -3.74
N GLN A 171 5.78 3.69 -3.72
CA GLN A 171 5.10 4.24 -4.88
C GLN A 171 5.89 5.37 -5.58
N THR A 172 6.61 6.19 -4.83
CA THR A 172 7.45 7.27 -5.38
C THR A 172 8.54 6.79 -6.34
N TYR A 173 9.13 5.62 -6.08
CA TYR A 173 10.14 5.02 -6.97
C TYR A 173 9.50 4.26 -8.13
N LEU A 174 8.31 3.68 -7.91
CA LEU A 174 7.50 3.12 -8.99
C LEU A 174 7.09 4.23 -9.99
N ASP A 175 6.66 5.39 -9.50
CA ASP A 175 6.19 6.50 -10.34
C ASP A 175 7.34 7.21 -11.08
N LYS A 176 8.52 7.37 -10.45
CA LYS A 176 9.74 7.89 -11.11
C LYS A 176 10.23 7.01 -12.27
N SER A 177 9.89 5.73 -12.27
CA SER A 177 10.26 4.79 -13.32
C SER A 177 9.36 4.86 -14.56
N ILE A 178 8.25 5.62 -14.53
CA ILE A 178 7.27 5.66 -15.62
C ILE A 178 7.71 6.62 -16.73
N GLN A 179 8.41 6.10 -17.74
CA GLN A 179 8.58 6.81 -19.00
C GLN A 179 7.25 6.74 -19.78
N THR A 180 6.67 7.90 -20.07
CA THR A 180 5.51 8.00 -20.98
C THR A 180 6.04 8.18 -22.39
N GLU A 181 5.75 7.23 -23.27
CA GLU A 181 6.15 7.30 -24.68
C GLU A 181 4.93 7.66 -25.53
N GLY A 182 5.07 8.78 -26.26
CA GLY A 182 4.07 9.30 -27.20
C GLY A 182 2.97 10.16 -26.58
N GLU A 183 2.29 10.87 -27.46
CA GLU A 183 1.14 11.73 -27.18
C GLU A 183 -0.11 11.23 -27.91
N PHE A 184 -1.27 11.59 -27.35
CA PHE A 184 -2.55 11.39 -28.03
C PHE A 184 -2.74 12.53 -29.03
N LEU A 185 -2.67 12.18 -30.30
CA LEU A 185 -2.85 13.11 -31.40
C LEU A 185 -4.27 12.99 -31.93
N PHE A 186 -4.88 14.14 -32.24
CA PHE A 186 -6.24 14.28 -32.77
C PHE A 186 -7.37 13.84 -31.79
N SER A 187 -8.60 14.22 -32.12
CA SER A 187 -9.80 13.79 -31.38
C SER A 187 -10.38 12.52 -32.00
N VAL A 188 -10.97 11.65 -31.17
CA VAL A 188 -11.57 10.40 -31.64
C VAL A 188 -12.65 10.70 -32.68
N GLY A 189 -12.49 10.13 -33.88
CA GLY A 189 -13.37 10.38 -35.02
C GLY A 189 -12.83 11.38 -36.04
N ASP A 190 -11.72 12.07 -35.77
CA ASP A 190 -11.08 12.96 -36.74
C ASP A 190 -10.45 12.16 -37.89
N SER A 191 -10.52 12.72 -39.09
CA SER A 191 -9.81 12.21 -40.27
C SER A 191 -8.60 13.09 -40.52
N PHE A 192 -7.45 12.47 -40.73
CA PHE A 192 -6.18 13.17 -40.86
C PHE A 192 -5.31 12.53 -41.96
N GLU A 193 -4.32 13.29 -42.38
CA GLU A 193 -3.30 12.88 -43.33
C GLU A 193 -1.94 13.20 -42.72
N LEU A 194 -1.08 12.20 -42.58
CA LEU A 194 0.18 12.30 -41.83
C LEU A 194 1.28 11.45 -42.48
N VAL A 195 2.49 11.97 -42.50
CA VAL A 195 3.68 11.21 -42.87
C VAL A 195 4.16 10.41 -41.67
N VAL A 196 4.26 9.09 -41.84
CA VAL A 196 4.67 8.16 -40.79
C VAL A 196 5.70 7.17 -41.34
N THR A 197 6.57 6.70 -40.47
CA THR A 197 7.51 5.62 -40.76
C THR A 197 6.85 4.30 -40.42
N TYR A 198 6.85 3.36 -41.37
CA TYR A 198 6.33 2.02 -41.13
C TYR A 198 7.31 1.22 -40.26
N SER A 199 6.90 0.85 -39.05
CA SER A 199 7.78 0.23 -38.04
C SER A 199 7.81 -1.29 -38.14
N LYS A 200 6.66 -1.96 -38.04
CA LYS A 200 6.53 -3.43 -38.13
C LYS A 200 5.05 -3.82 -38.18
N TYR A 201 4.80 -5.13 -38.31
CA TYR A 201 3.49 -5.69 -38.03
C TYR A 201 3.58 -6.97 -37.20
N GLU A 202 2.53 -7.23 -36.41
CA GLU A 202 2.35 -8.48 -35.68
C GLU A 202 1.10 -9.20 -36.21
N ARG A 203 1.23 -10.51 -36.41
CA ARG A 203 0.13 -11.39 -36.85
C ARG A 203 -0.33 -12.26 -35.70
N ILE A 204 -1.62 -12.21 -35.40
CA ILE A 204 -2.26 -13.02 -34.36
C ILE A 204 -3.37 -13.87 -34.99
N ASP A 205 -3.46 -15.14 -34.60
CA ASP A 205 -4.56 -16.01 -34.99
C ASP A 205 -5.87 -15.45 -34.43
N ASN A 206 -6.91 -15.37 -35.26
CA ASN A 206 -8.20 -14.89 -34.81
C ASN A 206 -8.92 -16.02 -34.04
N PRO A 207 -9.10 -15.92 -32.71
CA PRO A 207 -9.75 -16.98 -31.94
C PRO A 207 -11.24 -17.12 -32.26
N PHE A 208 -11.83 -16.15 -32.96
CA PHE A 208 -13.26 -16.10 -33.28
C PHE A 208 -13.58 -16.43 -34.75
N ALA A 209 -12.59 -16.72 -35.59
CA ALA A 209 -12.82 -17.04 -36.99
C ALA A 209 -11.83 -18.11 -37.51
N TYR A 210 -12.38 -19.20 -38.06
CA TYR A 210 -11.60 -20.34 -38.55
C TYR A 210 -10.60 -19.91 -39.64
N LYS A 211 -9.31 -20.13 -39.39
CA LYS A 211 -8.18 -19.77 -40.28
C LYS A 211 -8.14 -18.29 -40.70
N ALA A 212 -8.65 -17.39 -39.86
CA ALA A 212 -8.50 -15.95 -40.08
C ALA A 212 -7.36 -15.39 -39.23
N TYR A 213 -6.65 -14.41 -39.78
CA TYR A 213 -5.58 -13.70 -39.07
C TYR A 213 -5.99 -12.25 -38.81
N ILE A 214 -5.44 -11.69 -37.75
CA ILE A 214 -5.50 -10.26 -37.44
C ILE A 214 -4.09 -9.72 -37.53
N TYR A 215 -3.94 -8.63 -38.27
CA TYR A 215 -2.70 -7.89 -38.43
C TYR A 215 -2.76 -6.59 -37.62
N PHE A 216 -1.71 -6.34 -36.86
CA PHE A 216 -1.48 -5.08 -36.14
C PHE A 216 -0.28 -4.39 -36.75
N TYR A 217 -0.51 -3.36 -37.55
CA TYR A 217 0.55 -2.55 -38.14
C TYR A 217 0.89 -1.39 -37.22
N GLU A 218 2.18 -1.15 -37.02
CA GLU A 218 2.72 -0.05 -36.22
C GLU A 218 3.35 1.01 -37.13
N PHE A 219 2.96 2.26 -36.92
CA PHE A 219 3.53 3.43 -37.58
C PHE A 219 4.01 4.44 -36.54
N LEU A 220 5.11 5.11 -36.83
CA LEU A 220 5.70 6.14 -35.98
C LEU A 220 5.74 7.46 -36.74
N ASP A 221 5.30 8.56 -36.14
CA ASP A 221 5.53 9.89 -36.72
C ASP A 221 6.97 10.38 -36.45
N GLU A 222 7.30 11.59 -36.92
CA GLU A 222 8.64 12.17 -36.73
C GLU A 222 8.99 12.45 -35.25
N SER A 223 7.97 12.60 -34.40
CA SER A 223 8.10 12.80 -32.95
C SER A 223 8.11 11.48 -32.17
N GLY A 224 7.97 10.34 -32.83
CA GLY A 224 7.93 9.00 -32.21
C GLY A 224 6.57 8.60 -31.64
N ASN A 225 5.48 9.30 -31.97
CA ASN A 225 4.12 8.92 -31.56
C ASN A 225 3.65 7.67 -32.31
N LEU A 226 3.08 6.74 -31.54
CA LEU A 226 2.70 5.42 -32.05
C LEU A 226 1.25 5.41 -32.57
N PHE A 227 1.10 4.94 -33.82
CA PHE A 227 -0.18 4.69 -34.47
C PHE A 227 -0.34 3.20 -34.78
N ILE A 228 -1.49 2.63 -34.41
CA ILE A 228 -1.77 1.20 -34.59
C ILE A 228 -2.98 1.00 -35.49
N TRP A 229 -2.76 0.29 -36.60
CA TRP A 229 -3.85 -0.15 -37.48
C TRP A 229 -4.11 -1.64 -37.32
N LYS A 230 -5.31 -1.95 -36.81
CA LYS A 230 -5.82 -3.32 -36.75
C LYS A 230 -6.66 -3.64 -37.98
N THR A 231 -6.25 -4.65 -38.75
CA THR A 231 -6.98 -5.12 -39.95
C THR A 231 -6.94 -6.65 -40.07
N SER A 232 -7.90 -7.24 -40.79
CA SER A 232 -7.92 -8.67 -41.09
C SER A 232 -7.23 -9.02 -42.40
N LYS A 233 -6.75 -8.01 -43.15
CA LYS A 233 -6.12 -8.20 -44.45
C LYS A 233 -4.65 -7.81 -44.40
N ASN A 234 -3.82 -8.58 -45.09
CA ASN A 234 -2.42 -8.23 -45.31
C ASN A 234 -2.33 -7.27 -46.50
N GLU A 235 -2.62 -5.98 -46.27
CA GLU A 235 -2.82 -4.97 -47.32
C GLU A 235 -1.61 -4.06 -47.56
N ILE A 236 -0.50 -4.25 -46.84
CA ILE A 236 0.67 -3.38 -46.94
C ILE A 236 1.77 -4.03 -47.78
N ASP A 237 2.13 -3.34 -48.86
CA ASP A 237 3.27 -3.60 -49.74
C ASP A 237 4.23 -2.40 -49.64
N VAL A 238 4.85 -2.28 -48.47
CA VAL A 238 5.76 -1.20 -48.06
C VAL A 238 6.91 -1.84 -47.27
N VAL A 239 8.14 -1.39 -47.50
CA VAL A 239 9.31 -1.93 -46.80
C VAL A 239 9.39 -1.34 -45.41
N GLN A 240 9.78 -2.16 -44.43
CA GLN A 240 10.00 -1.72 -43.06
C GLN A 240 11.01 -0.55 -43.02
N GLY A 241 10.66 0.52 -42.31
CA GLY A 241 11.47 1.73 -42.21
C GLY A 241 11.20 2.79 -43.27
N GLU A 242 10.34 2.54 -44.27
CA GLU A 242 9.97 3.54 -45.26
C GLU A 242 9.01 4.59 -44.67
N LYS A 243 9.22 5.85 -45.05
CA LYS A 243 8.29 6.95 -44.80
C LYS A 243 7.15 6.88 -45.82
N ILE A 244 5.92 6.85 -45.32
CA ILE A 244 4.70 6.81 -46.12
C ILE A 244 3.71 7.87 -45.65
N CYS A 245 2.92 8.41 -46.57
CA CYS A 245 1.78 9.24 -46.20
C CYS A 245 0.54 8.36 -46.02
N ILE A 246 -0.07 8.44 -44.83
CA ILE A 246 -1.31 7.74 -44.52
C ILE A 246 -2.46 8.73 -44.38
N LYS A 247 -3.60 8.39 -45.00
CA LYS A 247 -4.89 9.02 -44.71
C LYS A 247 -5.72 8.06 -43.87
N ALA A 248 -6.04 8.45 -42.65
CA ALA A 248 -6.72 7.58 -41.69
C ALA A 248 -7.74 8.34 -40.85
N ARG A 249 -8.56 7.58 -40.13
CA ARG A 249 -9.49 8.13 -39.13
C ARG A 249 -9.09 7.61 -37.75
N LEU A 250 -8.98 8.50 -36.77
CA LEU A 250 -8.72 8.10 -35.39
C LEU A 250 -9.94 7.33 -34.87
N LYS A 251 -9.71 6.12 -34.37
CA LYS A 251 -10.73 5.22 -33.86
C LYS A 251 -10.86 5.31 -32.35
N ASP A 252 -9.73 5.33 -31.64
CA ASP A 252 -9.66 5.20 -30.19
C ASP A 252 -8.27 5.60 -29.68
N HIS A 253 -8.20 5.97 -28.41
CA HIS A 253 -6.95 6.22 -27.69
C HIS A 253 -6.76 5.10 -26.67
N LYS A 254 -5.61 4.43 -26.72
CA LYS A 254 -5.30 3.36 -25.77
C LYS A 254 -4.03 3.63 -25.03
N GLU A 255 -4.08 3.42 -23.72
CA GLU A 255 -2.90 3.37 -22.87
C GLU A 255 -2.55 1.92 -22.62
N TRP A 256 -1.36 1.51 -23.06
CA TRP A 256 -0.81 0.22 -22.72
C TRP A 256 0.24 0.38 -21.63
N LYS A 257 -0.02 -0.23 -20.47
CA LYS A 257 0.95 -0.29 -19.37
C LYS A 257 1.81 -1.52 -19.54
N LYS A 258 3.10 -1.34 -19.83
CA LYS A 258 4.08 -2.44 -19.88
C LYS A 258 5.16 -2.18 -18.83
N ARG A 259 5.07 -2.89 -17.70
CA ARG A 259 5.97 -2.75 -16.55
C ARG A 259 6.06 -1.29 -16.10
N ASN A 260 7.14 -0.59 -16.48
CA ASN A 260 7.46 0.77 -16.09
C ASN A 260 7.30 1.77 -17.27
N LYS A 261 6.56 1.41 -18.32
CA LYS A 261 6.26 2.32 -19.44
C LYS A 261 4.76 2.43 -19.65
N VAL A 262 4.30 3.66 -19.83
CA VAL A 262 2.95 3.95 -20.34
C VAL A 262 3.12 4.32 -21.81
N ILE A 263 2.68 3.44 -22.69
CA ILE A 263 2.73 3.66 -24.13
C ILE A 263 1.36 4.17 -24.56
N ARG A 264 1.31 5.39 -25.10
CA ARG A 264 0.10 5.94 -25.70
C ARG A 264 -0.01 5.50 -27.14
N GLN A 265 -1.12 4.85 -27.47
CA GLN A 265 -1.39 4.26 -28.78
C GLN A 265 -2.58 4.98 -29.42
N ASN A 266 -2.34 5.56 -30.59
CA ASN A 266 -3.37 6.16 -31.43
C ASN A 266 -3.95 5.06 -32.33
N MET A 267 -5.10 4.49 -31.98
CA MET A 267 -5.73 3.44 -32.78
C MET A 267 -6.38 4.05 -34.01
N ILE A 268 -6.00 3.59 -35.20
CA ILE A 268 -6.49 4.12 -36.47
C ILE A 268 -7.33 3.10 -37.24
N LYS A 269 -8.25 3.61 -38.07
CA LYS A 269 -9.10 2.82 -38.97
C LYS A 269 -9.21 3.51 -40.33
N ASN A 270 -9.71 2.76 -41.32
CA ASN A 270 -9.92 3.24 -42.69
C ASN A 270 -8.64 3.82 -43.30
N VAL A 271 -7.50 3.15 -43.06
CA VAL A 271 -6.19 3.60 -43.51
C VAL A 271 -6.09 3.46 -45.02
N ARG A 272 -5.62 4.51 -45.68
CA ARG A 272 -5.23 4.53 -47.10
C ARG A 272 -3.80 5.01 -47.20
N ILE A 273 -2.95 4.24 -47.86
CA ILE A 273 -1.56 4.59 -48.09
C ILE A 273 -1.47 5.33 -49.42
N ILE A 274 -0.89 6.53 -49.40
CA ILE A 274 -0.67 7.35 -50.59
C ILE A 274 0.77 7.08 -51.04
N LYS A 275 0.93 6.30 -52.12
CA LYS A 275 2.24 5.84 -52.62
C LYS A 275 3.05 6.94 -53.33
N ASP A 276 2.43 8.06 -53.70
CA ASP A 276 3.06 9.17 -54.42
C ASP A 276 3.32 10.38 -53.52
N TYR A 277 4.11 10.19 -52.46
CA TYR A 277 4.61 11.32 -51.68
C TYR A 277 5.84 11.91 -52.39
N LYS A 278 5.63 12.97 -53.15
CA LYS A 278 6.71 13.83 -53.70
C LYS A 278 7.14 14.87 -52.67
#